data_AF-A0A258IWJ7-F1
#
_entry.id   AF-A0A258IWJ7-F1
#
_cell.length_a   1.000
_cell.length_b   1.000
_cell.length_c   1.000
_cell.angle_alpha   90.00
_cell.angle_beta   90.00
_cell.angle_gamma   90.00
#
_symmetry.space_group_name_H-M   'P 1'
#
loop_
_entity.id
_entity.type
_entity.pdbx_description
1 polymer ?
#
loop_
_entity_poly.entity_id
_entity_poly.type
_entity_poly.pdbx_seq_one_letter_code
_entity_poly.pdbx_strand_id
1 'polypeptide(L)' 'TMLQFIVSVVGVLVFAGLTAYDTQRIKEMYFQGDDSATMGKKAIMGALALYLDFINMFMMLLQLFGNRNSN' A
#
# COMPACT_ATOMS: atom_id res chain seq x y z
N THR A 1 14.79 14.76 -14.87
CA THR A 1 16.20 14.93 -14.40
C THR A 1 16.57 13.83 -13.40
N MET A 2 17.86 13.63 -13.08
CA MET A 2 18.31 12.63 -12.08
C MET A 2 17.62 12.80 -10.71
N LEU A 3 17.36 14.05 -10.30
CA LEU A 3 16.61 14.37 -9.07
C LEU A 3 15.18 13.77 -9.10
N GLN A 4 14.48 13.89 -10.23
CA GLN A 4 13.11 13.38 -10.39
C GLN A 4 13.06 11.85 -10.29
N PHE A 5 14.08 11.16 -10.82
CA PHE A 5 14.20 9.71 -10.69
C PHE A 5 14.43 9.28 -9.24
N ILE A 6 15.36 9.93 -8.54
CA ILE A 6 15.64 9.65 -7.11
C ILE A 6 14.39 9.88 -6.27
N VAL A 7 13.68 10.99 -6.47
CA VAL A 7 12.42 11.29 -5.76
C VAL A 7 11.37 10.22 -6.04
N SER A 8 11.21 9.76 -7.28
CA SER A 8 10.26 8.68 -7.59
C SER A 8 10.61 7.34 -6.93
N VAL A 9 11.89 6.97 -6.89
CA VAL A 9 12.34 5.73 -6.25
C VAL A 9 12.13 5.79 -4.74
N VAL A 10 12.51 6.90 -4.09
CA VAL A 10 12.29 7.10 -2.65
C VAL A 10 10.80 7.05 -2.32
N GLY A 11 9.95 7.68 -3.13
CA GLY A 11 8.51 7.61 -2.98
C GLY A 11 8.01 6.16 -2.93
N VAL A 12 8.40 5.34 -3.92
CA VAL A 12 8.01 3.92 -3.98
C VAL A 12 8.48 3.15 -2.75
N LEU A 13 9.72 3.34 -2.31
CA LEU A 13 10.26 2.64 -1.14
C LEU A 13 9.53 2.99 0.16
N VAL A 14 9.21 4.29 0.36
CA VAL A 14 8.45 4.73 1.53
C VAL A 14 7.04 4.14 1.52
N PHE A 15 6.34 4.23 0.39
CA PHE A 15 5.00 3.66 0.28
C PHE A 15 5.00 2.15 0.46
N ALA A 16 6.01 1.45 -0.06
CA ALA A 16 6.12 0.00 0.09
C ALA A 16 6.33 -0.39 1.55
N GLY A 17 7.13 0.39 2.29
CA GLY A 17 7.28 0.24 3.74
C GLY A 17 5.99 0.48 4.51
N LEU A 18 5.22 1.50 4.15
CA LEU A 18 3.91 1.80 4.75
C LEU A 18 2.90 0.67 4.48
N THR A 19 2.77 0.21 3.23
CA THR A 19 1.90 -0.92 2.88
C THR A 19 2.30 -2.23 3.59
N ALA A 20 3.60 -2.47 3.77
CA ALA A 20 4.08 -3.62 4.53
C ALA A 20 3.68 -3.53 6.01
N TYR A 21 3.71 -2.32 6.59
CA TYR A 21 3.22 -2.07 7.93
C TYR A 21 1.70 -2.29 8.03
N ASP A 22 0.93 -1.79 7.07
CA ASP A 22 -0.53 -1.97 7.03
C ASP A 22 -0.91 -3.45 6.97
N THR A 23 -0.14 -4.27 6.25
CA THR A 23 -0.33 -5.74 6.23
C THR A 23 -0.16 -6.36 7.61
N GLN A 24 0.84 -5.92 8.38
CA GLN A 24 1.09 -6.41 9.74
C GLN A 24 -0.02 -5.95 10.69
N ARG A 25 -0.40 -4.68 10.62
CA ARG A 25 -1.51 -4.12 11.39
C ARG A 25 -2.82 -4.86 11.13
N ILE A 26 -3.13 -5.17 9.87
CA ILE A 26 -4.34 -5.91 9.51
C ILE A 26 -4.32 -7.31 10.11
N LYS A 27 -3.18 -7.99 10.09
CA LYS A 27 -3.02 -9.30 10.74
C LYS A 27 -3.30 -9.22 12.24
N GLU A 28 -2.83 -8.17 12.91
CA GLU A 28 -3.08 -7.94 14.34
C GLU A 28 -4.55 -7.58 14.63
N MET A 29 -5.28 -6.96 13.70
CA MET A 29 -6.69 -6.64 13.91
C MET A 29 -7.59 -7.87 14.10
N TYR A 30 -7.13 -9.07 13.70
CA TYR A 30 -7.87 -10.34 13.85
C TYR A 30 -7.65 -11.05 15.19
N PHE A 31 -7.05 -10.42 16.20
CA PHE A 31 -6.86 -11.04 17.51
C PHE A 31 -8.20 -11.40 18.21
N GLN A 32 -8.15 -12.52 18.95
CA GLN A 32 -9.30 -13.22 19.51
C GLN A 32 -9.98 -12.40 20.62
N GLY A 33 -11.30 -12.20 20.50
CA GLY A 33 -12.11 -11.49 21.49
C GLY A 33 -13.31 -10.73 20.90
N ASP A 34 -13.31 -10.51 19.59
CA ASP A 34 -14.41 -9.87 18.87
C ASP A 34 -15.56 -10.84 18.59
N ASP A 35 -16.79 -10.34 18.65
CA ASP A 35 -17.95 -11.04 18.12
C ASP A 35 -17.87 -11.20 16.59
N SER A 36 -18.55 -12.22 16.04
CA SER A 36 -18.51 -12.59 14.63
C SER A 36 -18.84 -11.44 13.69
N ALA A 37 -19.78 -10.57 14.07
CA ALA A 37 -20.14 -9.38 13.29
C ALA A 37 -18.99 -8.36 13.20
N THR A 38 -18.25 -8.17 14.28
CA THR A 38 -17.10 -7.25 14.33
C THR A 38 -15.92 -7.81 13.55
N MET A 39 -15.67 -9.12 13.65
CA MET A 39 -14.64 -9.80 12.85
C MET A 39 -14.90 -9.65 11.34
N GLY A 40 -16.15 -9.84 10.89
CA GLY A 40 -16.51 -9.68 9.48
C GLY A 40 -16.28 -8.25 8.96
N LYS A 41 -16.64 -7.24 9.76
CA LYS A 41 -16.40 -5.82 9.41
C LYS A 41 -14.90 -5.51 9.32
N LYS A 42 -14.10 -5.96 10.29
CA LYS A 42 -12.64 -5.80 10.27
C LYS A 42 -12.01 -6.45 9.04
N ALA A 43 -12.52 -7.61 8.63
CA ALA A 43 -12.04 -8.29 7.43
C ALA A 43 -12.25 -7.46 6.16
N ILE A 44 -13.45 -6.91 5.99
CA ILE A 44 -13.78 -6.05 4.84
C ILE A 44 -12.92 -4.77 4.87
N MET A 45 -12.78 -4.13 6.04
CA MET A 45 -11.97 -2.91 6.18
C MET A 45 -10.49 -3.17 5.89
N GLY A 46 -9.94 -4.28 6.38
CA GLY A 46 -8.57 -4.69 6.08
C GLY A 46 -8.36 -4.99 4.59
N ALA A 47 -9.29 -5.73 3.97
CA ALA A 47 -9.23 -6.01 2.54
C ALA A 47 -9.32 -4.72 1.69
N LEU A 48 -10.18 -3.78 2.07
CA LEU A 48 -10.30 -2.49 1.40
C LEU A 48 -9.01 -1.66 1.52
N ALA A 49 -8.39 -1.63 2.70
CA ALA A 49 -7.11 -0.94 2.89
C ALA A 49 -6.01 -1.52 1.98
N LEU A 50 -5.84 -2.84 1.95
CA LEU A 50 -4.86 -3.50 1.07
C LEU A 50 -5.14 -3.24 -0.41
N TYR A 51 -6.41 -3.15 -0.82
CA TYR A 51 -6.79 -2.82 -2.19
C TYR A 51 -6.37 -1.40 -2.57
N LEU A 52 -6.56 -0.43 -1.68
CA LEU A 52 -6.14 0.95 -1.91
C LEU A 52 -4.62 1.08 -1.95
N ASP A 53 -3.91 0.40 -1.05
CA ASP A 53 -2.45 0.33 -1.06
C ASP A 53 -1.92 -0.26 -2.36
N PHE A 54 -2.55 -1.32 -2.85
CA PHE A 54 -2.19 -1.93 -4.13
C PHE A 54 -2.36 -0.97 -5.30
N ILE A 55 -3.48 -0.23 -5.38
CA ILE A 55 -3.70 0.77 -6.42
C ILE A 55 -2.64 1.87 -6.36
N ASN A 56 -2.34 2.39 -5.17
CA ASN A 56 -1.33 3.43 -4.99
C ASN A 56 0.06 2.93 -5.43
N MET A 57 0.45 1.74 -4.97
CA MET A 57 1.70 1.12 -5.38
C MET A 57 1.78 0.94 -6.90
N PHE A 58 0.71 0.44 -7.50
CA PHE A 58 0.63 0.23 -8.93
C PHE A 58 0.80 1.54 -9.72
N MET A 59 0.09 2.61 -9.33
CA MET A 59 0.24 3.93 -9.97
C MET A 59 1.67 4.47 -9.85
N MET A 60 2.31 4.31 -8.69
CA MET A 60 3.68 4.77 -8.48
C MET A 60 4.69 3.97 -9.32
N LEU A 61 4.49 2.66 -9.47
CA LEU A 61 5.29 1.83 -10.35
C LEU A 61 5.09 2.22 -11.82
N LEU A 62 3.85 2.48 -12.25
CA LEU A 62 3.58 3.01 -13.59
C LEU A 62 4.29 4.34 -13.83
N GLN A 63 4.27 5.24 -12.85
CA GLN A 63 4.97 6.52 -12.95
C GLN A 63 6.50 6.32 -12.99
N LEU A 64 7.06 5.47 -12.14
CA LEU A 64 8.49 5.16 -12.10
C LEU A 64 8.98 4.57 -13.44
N PHE A 65 8.22 3.64 -14.01
CA PHE A 65 8.61 2.94 -15.23
C PHE A 65 8.21 3.66 -16.52
N GLY A 66 7.11 4.42 -16.50
CA GLY A 66 6.55 5.15 -17.63
C GLY A 66 7.18 6.52 -17.89
N ASN A 67 7.80 7.13 -16.87
CA ASN A 67 8.47 8.44 -16.97
C ASN A 67 9.82 8.39 -17.74
N ARG A 68 10.04 7.36 -18.57
CA ARG A 68 11.24 7.15 -19.39
C ARG A 68 11.10 7.63 -20.85
N ASN A 69 9.87 7.93 -21.31
CA ASN A 69 9.61 8.27 -22.72
C ASN A 69 9.31 9.76 -23.00
N SER A 70 9.58 10.66 -22.05
CA SER A 70 9.47 12.11 -22.27
C SER A 70 10.86 12.74 -22.32
N ASN A 71 11.51 12.62 -23.48
CA ASN A 71 12.66 13.41 -23.90
C ASN A 71 12.62 13.54 -25.41
#